data_AF-A0A397Y5H9-F1
#
_entry.id   AF-A0A397Y5H9-F1
#
_cell.length_a   1.000
_cell.length_b   1.000
_cell.length_c   1.000
_cell.angle_alpha   90.00
_cell.angle_beta   90.00
_cell.angle_gamma   90.00
#
_symmetry.space_group_name_H-M   'P 1'
#
loop_
_entity.id
_entity.type
_entity.pdbx_description
1 polymer ?
#
loop_
_entity_poly.entity_id
_entity_poly.type
_entity_poly.pdbx_seq_one_letter_code
_entity_poly.pdbx_strand_id
1 'polypeptide(L)'
;MDADILWFRDPFPRFFPDVDFQIACDHYKGNSSSKSNWVNSGFTYVKANNKTIKFYEFWCGSRWRFRGRGKHDQEVFNLIKRDPFVDQIGIKMRFLDTLHIGTFCEPSKDVNVVNTMHADCCKGLNNKVSYLNAVLRDWKQYLSESILGNTKKAEARWRRRHRCGRRVR
;
A
#
# COMPACT_ATOMS: atom_id res chain seq x y z
N MET A 1 4.85 7.90 -4.90
CA MET A 1 5.05 6.45 -4.80
C MET A 1 6.49 6.24 -4.38
N ASP A 2 6.74 5.33 -3.44
CA ASP A 2 8.09 4.95 -3.01
C ASP A 2 8.85 4.22 -4.12
N ALA A 3 10.19 4.27 -4.05
CA ALA A 3 11.07 3.73 -5.09
C ALA A 3 11.15 2.19 -5.08
N ASP A 4 10.80 1.56 -3.97
CA ASP A 4 10.86 0.12 -3.73
C ASP A 4 9.48 -0.56 -3.91
N ILE A 5 8.73 -0.08 -4.90
CA ILE A 5 7.45 -0.64 -5.34
C ILE A 5 7.60 -1.25 -6.74
N LEU A 6 7.24 -2.53 -6.87
CA LEU A 6 7.06 -3.17 -8.17
C LEU A 6 5.65 -2.94 -8.70
N TRP A 7 5.57 -2.66 -10.00
CA TRP A 7 4.30 -2.43 -10.69
C TRP A 7 4.05 -3.56 -11.71
N PHE A 8 2.99 -4.33 -11.49
CA PHE A 8 2.64 -5.49 -12.33
C PHE A 8 1.53 -5.19 -13.32
N ARG A 9 0.56 -4.36 -12.91
CA ARG A 9 -0.64 -4.04 -13.69
C ARG A 9 -1.10 -2.62 -13.41
N ASP A 10 -1.86 -2.05 -14.34
CA ASP A 10 -2.53 -0.77 -14.18
C ASP A 10 -3.43 -0.75 -12.91
N PRO A 11 -3.14 0.08 -11.89
CA PRO A 11 -3.90 0.18 -10.65
C PRO A 11 -5.05 1.17 -10.76
N PHE A 12 -5.10 2.03 -11.80
CA PHE A 12 -6.12 3.06 -11.96
C PHE A 12 -7.56 2.48 -11.95
N PRO A 13 -7.84 1.31 -12.56
CA PRO A 13 -9.15 0.66 -12.46
C PRO A 13 -9.58 0.26 -11.04
N ARG A 14 -8.67 0.25 -10.06
CA ARG A 14 -8.98 -0.04 -8.65
C ARG A 14 -9.28 1.21 -7.82
N PHE A 15 -9.04 2.40 -8.38
CA PHE A 15 -9.25 3.65 -7.65
C PHE A 15 -10.72 4.04 -7.64
N PHE A 16 -11.14 4.61 -6.52
CA PHE A 16 -12.48 5.13 -6.37
C PHE A 16 -12.57 6.48 -7.11
N PRO A 17 -13.51 6.68 -8.06
CA PRO A 17 -13.59 7.93 -8.80
C PRO A 17 -14.11 9.08 -7.95
N ASP A 18 -14.99 8.85 -6.98
CA ASP A 18 -15.69 9.94 -6.25
C ASP A 18 -15.06 10.32 -4.89
N VAL A 19 -13.73 10.25 -4.81
CA VAL A 19 -13.00 10.50 -3.56
C VAL A 19 -11.83 11.45 -3.74
N ASP A 20 -11.43 12.09 -2.64
CA ASP A 20 -10.41 13.14 -2.62
C ASP A 20 -9.01 12.54 -2.45
N PHE A 21 -8.89 11.52 -1.59
CA PHE A 21 -7.61 10.98 -1.14
C PHE A 21 -7.67 9.46 -0.96
N GLN A 22 -6.69 8.75 -1.51
CA GLN A 22 -6.61 7.29 -1.42
C GLN A 22 -5.19 6.89 -1.06
N ILE A 23 -5.06 5.90 -0.17
CA ILE A 23 -3.77 5.49 0.37
C ILE A 23 -3.71 3.97 0.55
N ALA A 24 -2.55 3.38 0.29
CA ALA A 24 -2.29 1.98 0.53
C ALA A 24 -2.38 1.62 2.02
N CYS A 25 -2.38 0.31 2.29
CA CYS A 25 -2.44 -0.22 3.65
C CYS A 25 -1.31 -1.21 3.89
N ASP A 26 -0.71 -1.14 5.08
CA ASP A 26 0.07 -2.25 5.63
C ASP A 26 -0.88 -3.38 6.05
N HIS A 27 -2.06 -3.00 6.58
CA HIS A 27 -3.10 -3.93 7.03
C HIS A 27 -4.50 -3.44 6.68
N TYR A 28 -5.16 -4.16 5.78
CA TYR A 28 -6.52 -3.87 5.35
C TYR A 28 -7.54 -4.69 6.15
N LYS A 29 -8.54 -4.02 6.73
CA LYS A 29 -9.56 -4.58 7.61
C LYS A 29 -10.87 -4.91 6.89
N GLY A 30 -10.87 -4.98 5.56
CA GLY A 30 -12.02 -5.39 4.75
C GLY A 30 -13.00 -4.27 4.38
N ASN A 31 -12.78 -3.03 4.81
CA ASN A 31 -13.65 -1.89 4.45
C ASN A 31 -12.82 -0.66 4.07
N SER A 32 -12.91 -0.24 2.80
CA SER A 32 -12.14 0.86 2.23
C SER A 32 -12.50 2.25 2.78
N SER A 33 -13.67 2.43 3.39
CA SER A 33 -14.03 3.69 4.08
C SER A 33 -13.56 3.73 5.53
N SER A 34 -13.18 2.59 6.11
CA SER A 34 -12.93 2.54 7.55
C SER A 34 -11.58 3.16 7.90
N LYS A 35 -11.60 4.22 8.71
CA LYS A 35 -10.40 4.81 9.33
C LYS A 35 -9.70 3.85 10.31
N SER A 36 -10.13 2.60 10.46
CA SER A 36 -9.42 1.56 11.23
C SER A 36 -8.33 0.82 10.45
N ASN A 37 -8.28 0.95 9.12
CA ASN A 37 -7.21 0.36 8.29
C ASN A 37 -5.86 0.95 8.69
N TRP A 38 -4.80 0.14 8.72
CA TRP A 38 -3.47 0.65 8.99
C TRP A 38 -2.82 1.06 7.67
N VAL A 39 -2.60 2.36 7.49
CA VAL A 39 -2.14 2.89 6.20
C VAL A 39 -0.65 2.68 5.96
N ASN A 40 -0.29 2.67 4.67
CA ASN A 40 1.06 2.74 4.14
C ASN A 40 1.22 4.04 3.33
N SER A 41 2.17 4.91 3.67
CA SER A 41 2.34 6.20 2.96
C SER A 41 3.10 6.09 1.63
N GLY A 42 3.67 4.93 1.32
CA GLY A 42 4.47 4.73 0.11
C GLY A 42 3.67 4.70 -1.19
N PHE A 43 2.34 4.54 -1.13
CA PHE A 43 1.48 4.65 -2.30
C PHE A 43 0.21 5.45 -1.96
N THR A 44 0.03 6.57 -2.66
CA THR A 44 -1.13 7.45 -2.56
C THR A 44 -1.63 7.88 -3.94
N TYR A 45 -2.94 8.06 -4.07
CA TYR A 45 -3.57 8.70 -5.22
C TYR A 45 -4.50 9.80 -4.70
N VAL A 46 -4.27 11.04 -5.14
CA VAL A 46 -4.91 12.23 -4.58
C VAL A 46 -5.41 13.13 -5.68
N LYS A 47 -6.65 13.63 -5.54
CA LYS A 47 -7.18 14.68 -6.41
C LYS A 47 -6.84 16.04 -5.81
N ALA A 48 -6.23 16.92 -6.62
CA ALA A 48 -5.93 18.27 -6.18
C ALA A 48 -7.23 19.06 -6.01
N ASN A 49 -7.53 19.48 -4.78
CA ASN A 49 -8.65 20.35 -4.45
C ASN A 49 -8.43 21.02 -3.07
N ASN A 50 -9.32 21.94 -2.70
CA ASN A 50 -9.18 22.70 -1.45
C ASN A 50 -9.20 21.81 -0.19
N LYS A 51 -9.86 20.65 -0.24
CA LYS A 51 -9.89 19.71 0.91
C LYS A 51 -8.55 18.99 1.05
N THR A 52 -7.97 18.53 -0.05
CA THR A 52 -6.68 17.83 -0.03
C THR A 52 -5.53 18.76 0.31
N ILE A 53 -5.56 20.02 -0.13
CA ILE A 53 -4.61 21.06 0.30
C ILE A 53 -4.64 21.23 1.83
N LYS A 54 -5.82 21.51 2.41
CA LYS A 54 -5.99 21.66 3.86
C LYS A 54 -5.56 20.42 4.64
N PHE A 55 -5.87 19.24 4.11
CA PHE A 55 -5.47 17.99 4.75
C PHE A 55 -3.96 17.78 4.72
N TYR A 56 -3.27 18.09 3.62
CA TYR A 56 -1.81 18.03 3.56
C TYR A 56 -1.13 19.03 4.50
N GLU A 57 -1.62 20.28 4.55
CA GLU A 57 -1.13 21.27 5.52
C GLU A 57 -1.25 20.75 6.96
N PHE A 58 -2.40 20.16 7.29
CA PHE A 58 -2.63 19.55 8.60
C PHE A 58 -1.74 18.33 8.86
N TRP A 59 -1.56 17.44 7.87
CA TRP A 59 -0.73 16.25 8.02
C TRP A 59 0.75 16.60 8.19
N CYS A 60 1.28 17.47 7.31
CA CYS A 60 2.65 17.98 7.40
C CYS A 60 2.87 18.78 8.69
N GLY A 61 1.93 19.66 9.05
CA GLY A 61 1.96 20.44 10.28
C GLY A 61 1.88 19.59 11.54
N SER A 62 1.15 18.46 11.50
CA SER A 62 1.05 17.52 12.61
C SER A 62 2.39 16.88 12.98
N ARG A 63 3.40 16.91 12.08
CA ARG A 63 4.77 16.53 12.44
C ARG A 63 5.21 17.25 13.72
N TRP A 64 4.92 18.55 13.88
CA TRP A 64 5.29 19.34 15.05
C TRP A 64 4.71 18.82 16.36
N ARG A 65 3.45 18.35 16.34
CA ARG A 65 2.77 17.73 17.49
C ARG A 65 3.46 16.44 17.97
N PHE A 66 4.21 15.76 17.08
CA PHE A 66 4.82 14.45 17.35
C PHE A 66 6.36 14.46 17.30
N ARG A 67 7.02 15.62 17.21
CA ARG A 67 8.49 15.75 17.05
C ARG A 67 9.32 15.05 18.12
N GLY A 68 8.81 14.93 19.34
CA GLY A 68 9.51 14.24 20.44
C GLY A 68 9.34 12.71 20.47
N ARG A 69 8.53 12.14 19.56
CA ARG A 69 8.17 10.70 19.61
C ARG A 69 8.79 9.87 18.48
N GLY A 70 9.65 10.47 17.65
CA GLY A 70 10.30 9.80 16.51
C GLY A 70 9.31 9.24 15.48
N LYS A 71 8.08 9.79 15.42
CA LYS A 71 7.02 9.28 14.54
C LYS A 71 7.28 9.69 13.10
N HIS A 72 7.27 8.71 12.21
CA HIS A 72 7.36 8.96 10.77
C HIS A 72 5.98 9.33 10.19
N ASP A 73 5.97 9.79 8.95
CA ASP A 73 4.81 10.32 8.21
C ASP A 73 3.58 9.39 8.23
N GLN A 74 3.77 8.09 7.99
CA GLN A 74 2.71 7.08 8.06
C GLN A 74 2.16 6.91 9.48
N GLU A 75 3.01 6.89 10.52
CA GLU A 75 2.52 6.84 11.90
C GLU A 75 1.72 8.09 12.25
N VAL A 76 2.20 9.27 11.83
CA VAL A 76 1.46 10.53 12.01
C VAL A 76 0.11 10.46 11.31
N PHE A 77 0.04 9.98 10.06
CA PHE A 77 -1.24 9.80 9.35
C PHE A 77 -2.21 8.92 10.15
N ASN A 78 -1.71 7.79 10.67
CA ASN A 78 -2.53 6.87 11.44
C ASN A 78 -3.08 7.49 12.74
N LEU A 79 -2.33 8.40 13.36
CA LEU A 79 -2.75 9.12 14.55
C LEU A 79 -3.81 10.20 14.24
N ILE A 80 -3.70 10.89 13.10
CA ILE A 80 -4.53 12.06 12.80
C ILE A 80 -5.73 11.79 11.91
N LYS A 81 -5.80 10.66 11.19
CA LYS A 81 -6.91 10.38 10.25
C LYS A 81 -8.31 10.37 10.90
N ARG A 82 -8.37 10.21 12.23
CA ARG A 82 -9.59 10.27 13.06
C ARG A 82 -9.74 11.59 13.85
N ASP A 83 -8.82 12.52 13.67
CA ASP A 83 -8.88 13.83 14.32
C ASP A 83 -10.15 14.57 13.83
N PRO A 84 -10.93 15.23 14.72
CA PRO A 84 -12.14 15.96 14.34
C PRO A 84 -11.92 16.98 13.22
N PHE A 85 -10.71 17.52 13.09
CA PHE A 85 -10.37 18.42 11.99
C PHE A 85 -10.49 17.75 10.62
N VAL A 86 -10.19 16.45 10.51
CA VAL A 86 -10.36 15.69 9.26
C VAL A 86 -11.83 15.61 8.85
N ASP A 87 -12.73 15.44 9.83
CA ASP A 87 -14.17 15.42 9.59
C ASP A 87 -14.69 16.82 9.25
N GLN A 88 -14.16 17.87 9.88
CA GLN A 88 -14.48 19.27 9.56
C GLN A 88 -14.07 19.66 8.12
N ILE A 89 -12.93 19.17 7.62
CA ILE A 89 -12.54 19.38 6.22
C ILE A 89 -13.53 18.68 5.25
N GLY A 90 -14.19 17.61 5.70
CA GLY A 90 -15.11 16.83 4.89
C GLY A 90 -14.42 16.11 3.72
N ILE A 91 -13.17 15.72 3.91
CA ILE A 91 -12.36 14.99 2.92
C ILE A 91 -12.84 13.53 2.81
N LYS A 92 -13.11 13.08 1.59
CA LYS A 92 -13.49 11.69 1.30
C LYS A 92 -12.23 10.85 1.11
N MET A 93 -11.93 10.00 2.07
CA MET A 93 -10.78 9.09 2.04
C MET A 93 -11.18 7.66 1.69
N ARG A 94 -10.32 6.96 0.94
CA ARG A 94 -10.37 5.50 0.79
C ARG A 94 -9.03 4.84 1.10
N PHE A 95 -9.12 3.65 1.66
CA PHE A 95 -7.99 2.79 1.99
C PHE A 95 -7.96 1.65 0.98
N LEU A 96 -6.83 1.49 0.29
CA LEU A 96 -6.69 0.54 -0.80
C LEU A 96 -6.41 -0.86 -0.25
N ASP A 97 -7.09 -1.86 -0.81
CA ASP A 97 -7.02 -3.25 -0.40
C ASP A 97 -5.64 -3.85 -0.72
N THR A 98 -5.04 -4.54 0.26
CA THR A 98 -3.75 -5.24 0.14
C THR A 98 -3.80 -6.40 -0.87
N LEU A 99 -4.99 -6.86 -1.25
CA LEU A 99 -5.20 -7.79 -2.36
C LEU A 99 -4.72 -7.20 -3.70
N HIS A 100 -4.94 -5.92 -3.93
CA HIS A 100 -4.56 -5.23 -5.18
C HIS A 100 -3.28 -4.44 -5.01
N ILE A 101 -3.16 -3.68 -3.92
CA ILE A 101 -2.00 -2.86 -3.60
C ILE A 101 -1.19 -3.58 -2.52
N GLY A 102 -0.48 -4.63 -2.95
CA GLY A 102 0.22 -5.53 -2.05
C GLY A 102 1.42 -4.89 -1.34
N THR A 103 1.70 -5.37 -0.15
CA THR A 103 2.85 -4.97 0.68
C THR A 103 3.56 -6.19 1.22
N PHE A 104 4.82 -6.08 1.67
CA PHE A 104 5.47 -7.20 2.36
C PHE A 104 5.01 -7.36 3.81
N CYS A 105 4.32 -6.36 4.36
CA CYS A 105 3.60 -6.48 5.64
C CYS A 105 2.42 -7.45 5.50
N GLU A 106 1.64 -7.29 4.42
CA GLU A 106 0.49 -8.12 4.09
C GLU A 106 0.46 -8.41 2.57
N PRO A 107 1.20 -9.44 2.13
CA PRO A 107 1.30 -9.74 0.71
C PRO A 107 -0.05 -10.11 0.13
N SER A 108 -0.34 -9.57 -1.06
CA SER A 108 -1.49 -10.00 -1.85
C SER A 108 -1.48 -11.53 -1.99
N LYS A 109 -2.64 -12.15 -1.81
CA LYS A 109 -2.76 -13.62 -1.87
C LYS A 109 -2.97 -14.15 -3.29
N ASP A 110 -3.17 -13.26 -4.27
CA ASP A 110 -3.58 -13.62 -5.61
C ASP A 110 -2.79 -12.85 -6.68
N VAL A 111 -1.91 -13.58 -7.36
CA VAL A 111 -1.04 -13.04 -8.42
C VAL A 111 -1.86 -12.62 -9.64
N ASN A 112 -3.08 -13.12 -9.81
CA ASN A 112 -3.95 -12.76 -10.94
C ASN A 112 -4.49 -11.34 -10.85
N VAL A 113 -4.59 -10.78 -9.64
CA VAL A 113 -5.28 -9.50 -9.40
C VAL A 113 -4.42 -8.42 -8.77
N VAL A 114 -3.21 -8.76 -8.31
CA VAL A 114 -2.27 -7.81 -7.72
C VAL A 114 -1.81 -6.77 -8.76
N ASN A 115 -1.81 -5.51 -8.36
CA ASN A 115 -1.35 -4.39 -9.18
C ASN A 115 0.07 -3.99 -8.82
N THR A 116 0.39 -3.90 -7.53
CA THR A 116 1.70 -3.49 -7.02
C THR A 116 2.16 -4.36 -5.86
N MET A 117 3.48 -4.37 -5.60
CA MET A 117 4.06 -4.93 -4.37
C MET A 117 5.09 -3.96 -3.79
N HIS A 118 4.89 -3.53 -2.55
CA HIS A 118 5.78 -2.63 -1.82
C HIS A 118 6.70 -3.38 -0.85
N ALA A 119 7.99 -3.03 -0.80
CA ALA A 119 8.96 -3.54 0.17
C ALA A 119 9.06 -2.76 1.51
N ASP A 120 7.95 -2.16 1.94
CA ASP A 120 7.78 -1.42 3.20
C ASP A 120 8.29 -2.16 4.46
N CYS A 121 7.84 -3.39 4.67
CA CYS A 121 8.20 -4.19 5.85
C CYS A 121 9.59 -4.87 5.74
N CYS A 122 10.34 -4.61 4.67
CA CYS A 122 11.72 -5.08 4.53
C CYS A 122 12.73 -4.08 5.10
N LYS A 123 13.42 -4.49 6.18
CA LYS A 123 14.53 -3.71 6.75
C LYS A 123 15.84 -3.99 6.02
N GLY A 124 16.51 -2.92 5.60
CA GLY A 124 17.83 -2.97 4.95
C GLY A 124 17.77 -3.11 3.43
N LEU A 125 18.62 -2.36 2.74
CA LEU A 125 18.65 -2.26 1.27
C LEU A 125 18.82 -3.63 0.59
N ASN A 126 19.79 -4.43 1.06
CA ASN A 126 20.06 -5.76 0.49
C ASN A 126 18.85 -6.70 0.60
N ASN A 127 18.11 -6.63 1.71
CA ASN A 127 16.88 -7.40 1.87
C ASN A 127 15.81 -6.91 0.92
N LYS A 128 15.56 -5.60 0.86
CA LYS A 128 14.59 -5.01 -0.09
C LYS A 128 14.87 -5.48 -1.52
N VAL A 129 16.10 -5.32 -2.00
CA VAL A 129 16.54 -5.74 -3.34
C VAL A 129 16.33 -7.25 -3.56
N SER A 130 16.74 -8.08 -2.60
CA SER A 130 16.61 -9.55 -2.71
C SER A 130 15.15 -10.00 -2.83
N TYR A 131 14.26 -9.46 -1.98
CA TYR A 131 12.84 -9.82 -2.01
C TYR A 131 12.12 -9.26 -3.25
N LEU A 132 12.41 -8.03 -3.67
CA LEU A 132 11.87 -7.47 -4.91
C LEU A 132 12.30 -8.31 -6.12
N ASN A 133 13.57 -8.72 -6.20
CA ASN A 133 14.05 -9.62 -7.25
C ASN A 133 13.34 -10.98 -7.23
N ALA A 134 13.03 -11.53 -6.05
CA ALA A 134 12.27 -12.78 -5.94
C ALA A 134 10.85 -12.64 -6.46
N VAL A 135 10.13 -11.57 -6.07
CA VAL A 135 8.77 -11.30 -6.57
C VAL A 135 8.77 -11.05 -8.07
N LEU A 136 9.76 -10.31 -8.59
CA LEU A 136 9.89 -10.05 -10.01
C LEU A 136 10.13 -11.33 -10.83
N ARG A 137 10.91 -12.28 -10.30
CA ARG A 137 11.07 -13.61 -10.93
C ARG A 137 9.77 -14.40 -10.95
N ASP A 138 9.05 -14.44 -9.83
CA ASP A 138 7.73 -15.10 -9.76
C ASP A 138 6.75 -14.48 -10.77
N TRP A 139 6.76 -13.16 -10.90
CA TRP A 139 5.93 -12.43 -11.87
C TRP A 139 6.28 -12.77 -13.32
N LYS A 140 7.57 -12.77 -13.68
CA LYS A 140 8.03 -13.15 -15.04
C LYS A 140 7.64 -14.59 -15.39
N GLN A 141 7.77 -15.50 -14.43
CA GLN A 141 7.36 -16.90 -14.59
C GLN A 141 5.84 -17.00 -14.80
N TYR A 142 5.05 -16.31 -13.98
CA TYR A 142 3.59 -16.24 -14.13
C TYR A 142 3.19 -15.76 -15.53
N LEU A 143 3.84 -14.71 -16.04
CA LEU A 143 3.59 -14.22 -17.40
C LEU A 143 3.92 -15.28 -18.45
N SER A 144 5.08 -15.93 -18.35
CA SER A 144 5.49 -16.99 -19.28
C SER A 144 4.49 -18.16 -19.29
N GLU A 145 4.08 -18.66 -18.13
CA GLU A 145 3.12 -19.77 -18.04
C GLU A 145 1.74 -19.37 -18.54
N SER A 146 1.31 -18.13 -18.29
CA SER A 146 0.04 -17.60 -18.77
C SER A 146 -0.02 -17.49 -20.30
N ILE A 147 1.10 -17.13 -20.93
CA ILE A 147 1.24 -17.06 -22.39
C ILE A 147 1.23 -18.46 -23.01
N LEU A 148 1.87 -19.42 -22.36
CA LEU A 148 1.95 -20.81 -22.82
C LEU A 148 0.65 -21.61 -22.61
N GLY A 149 -0.37 -21.03 -21.97
CA GLY A 149 -1.63 -21.72 -21.67
C GLY A 149 -1.50 -22.84 -20.64
N ASN A 150 -0.34 -22.94 -19.97
CA ASN A 150 0.01 -24.06 -19.10
C ASN A 150 -0.50 -23.91 -17.66
N THR A 151 -0.91 -22.71 -17.25
CA THR A 151 -1.49 -22.47 -15.92
C THR A 151 -3.00 -22.24 -16.01
N LYS A 152 -3.77 -23.03 -15.28
CA LYS A 152 -5.12 -22.61 -14.87
C LYS A 152 -4.93 -21.39 -13.95
N LYS A 153 -5.49 -20.23 -14.29
CA LYS A 153 -5.42 -18.99 -13.46
C LYS A 153 -5.65 -19.26 -11.96
N ALA A 154 -6.48 -20.24 -11.62
CA ALA A 154 -6.78 -20.66 -10.25
C ALA A 154 -5.58 -21.13 -9.40
N GLU A 155 -4.45 -21.50 -10.01
CA GLU A 155 -3.27 -22.04 -9.32
C GLU A 155 -2.12 -21.02 -9.19
N ALA A 156 -2.25 -19.83 -9.79
CA ALA A 156 -1.23 -18.79 -9.77
C ALA A 156 -1.09 -18.15 -8.37
N ARG A 157 -0.23 -18.73 -7.55
CA ARG A 157 0.16 -18.23 -6.23
C ARG A 157 1.61 -17.77 -6.25
N TRP A 158 1.94 -16.84 -5.37
CA TRP A 158 3.34 -16.56 -5.07
C TRP A 158 4.04 -17.87 -4.68
N ARG A 159 5.16 -18.19 -5.34
CA ARG A 159 5.88 -19.45 -5.09
C ARG A 159 6.53 -19.45 -3.72
N ARG A 160 6.80 -18.27 -3.16
CA ARG A 160 7.30 -18.09 -1.79
C ARG A 160 6.32 -17.27 -0.95
N ARG A 161 6.37 -17.50 0.37
CA ARG A 161 5.82 -16.54 1.32
C ARG A 161 6.70 -15.29 1.26
N HIS A 162 6.32 -14.32 0.45
CA HIS A 162 7.01 -13.02 0.35
C HIS A 162 6.69 -12.14 1.56
N ARG A 163 6.96 -12.64 2.77
CA ARG A 163 6.88 -11.87 4.02
C ARG A 163 8.28 -11.53 4.47
N CYS A 164 8.50 -10.25 4.67
CA CYS A 164 9.74 -9.70 5.17
C CYS A 164 9.56 -9.28 6.63
N GLY A 165 10.61 -9.34 7.45
CA GLY A 165 10.55 -8.81 8.81
C GLY A 165 10.04 -9.75 9.90
N ARG A 166 9.66 -11.00 9.60
CA ARG A 166 9.65 -12.05 10.64
C ARG A 166 11.07 -12.57 10.83
N ARG A 167 11.75 -12.11 11.89
CA ARG A 167 12.61 -13.05 12.61
C ARG A 167 11.70 -14.18 13.08
N VAL A 168 11.98 -15.40 12.63
CA VAL A 168 11.68 -16.57 13.46
C VAL A 168 12.46 -16.33 14.75
N ARG A 169 11.73 -16.26 15.86
CA ARG A 169 12.17 -16.23 17.27
C ARG A 169 13.59 -15.71 17.51
#